data_AF-A0A7J7PGS1-F1
#
_entry.id   AF-A0A7J7PGS1-F1
#
_cell.length_a   1.000
_cell.length_b   1.000
_cell.length_c   1.000
_cell.angle_alpha   90.00
_cell.angle_beta   90.00
_cell.angle_gamma   90.00
#
_symmetry.space_group_name_H-M   'P 1'
#
loop_
_entity.id
_entity.type
_entity.pdbx_description
1 polymer ?
#
loop_
_entity_poly.entity_id
_entity_poly.type
_entity_poly.pdbx_seq_one_letter_code
_entity_poly.pdbx_strand_id
1 'polypeptide(L)'
;MALNAAAGAGPSSNAAGRHADLPTDAVAVRDILKTMGVEQHEPRVVNMLLDFVYSYASGVLSDAGAYAEQVGRPAGEVENEDVVLAVQTRAKLTFVPHPPVEVLRSLADQVNDRRLPDFDHRAGFGLRVPPDEHLLVQPNWRINVAAHQQEEGRGSMH
;
A
#
# COMPACT_ATOMS: atom_id res chain seq x y z
N MET A 1 60.57 26.04 23.99
CA MET A 1 60.62 27.39 23.37
C MET A 1 60.90 27.18 21.89
N ALA A 2 60.10 27.55 20.90
CA ALA A 2 58.87 28.34 20.80
C ALA A 2 58.10 27.73 19.59
N LEU A 3 56.79 27.43 19.70
CA LEU A 3 55.69 28.29 19.26
C LEU A 3 55.94 28.91 17.87
N ASN A 4 55.31 28.36 16.82
CA ASN A 4 54.52 29.22 15.94
C ASN A 4 53.33 28.49 15.33
N ALA A 5 52.19 29.17 15.44
CA ALA A 5 50.89 28.81 14.89
C ALA A 5 50.65 29.55 13.57
N ALA A 6 49.59 29.13 12.86
CA ALA A 6 48.80 29.80 11.81
C ALA A 6 48.78 28.98 10.51
N ALA A 7 47.66 28.32 10.22
CA ALA A 7 46.47 28.87 9.56
C ALA A 7 46.53 28.60 8.04
N GLY A 8 45.69 27.66 7.62
CA GLY A 8 45.51 27.27 6.23
C GLY A 8 44.42 26.22 6.13
N ALA A 9 43.25 26.50 6.70
CA ALA A 9 42.05 25.71 6.53
C ALA A 9 41.65 25.75 5.05
N GLY A 10 42.05 24.72 4.29
CA GLY A 10 41.46 24.43 2.99
C GLY A 10 39.99 24.07 3.14
N PRO A 11 39.11 24.47 2.21
CA PRO A 11 37.68 24.31 2.37
C PRO A 11 37.34 22.82 2.41
N SER A 12 36.64 22.42 3.46
CA SER A 12 35.94 21.14 3.55
C SER A 12 34.94 21.05 2.39
N SER A 13 35.39 20.52 1.26
CA SER A 13 34.57 20.16 0.11
C SER A 13 33.84 18.84 0.37
N ASN A 14 33.14 18.74 1.51
CA ASN A 14 32.27 17.59 1.83
C ASN A 14 30.78 17.89 1.59
N ALA A 15 30.46 18.96 0.84
CA ALA A 15 29.09 19.31 0.48
C ALA A 15 28.67 18.89 -0.95
N ALA A 16 29.58 18.34 -1.76
CA ALA A 16 29.28 17.93 -3.15
C ALA A 16 29.03 16.42 -3.32
N GLY A 17 29.15 15.61 -2.25
CA GLY A 17 29.19 14.14 -2.34
C GLY A 17 27.87 13.40 -2.12
N ARG A 18 26.71 14.07 -1.96
CA ARG A 18 25.46 13.36 -1.58
C ARG A 18 24.52 13.03 -2.75
N HIS A 19 24.84 13.47 -3.96
CA HIS A 19 23.99 13.25 -5.14
C HIS A 19 24.64 12.40 -6.24
N ALA A 20 25.91 12.03 -6.10
CA ALA A 20 26.69 11.33 -7.14
C ALA A 20 26.77 9.80 -6.95
N ASP A 21 26.30 9.27 -5.82
CA ASP A 21 26.42 7.84 -5.46
C ASP A 21 25.11 7.05 -5.66
N LEU A 22 24.06 7.67 -6.23
CA LEU A 22 22.80 6.97 -6.46
C LEU A 22 22.85 6.22 -7.81
N PRO A 23 22.37 4.95 -7.86
CA PRO A 23 22.24 4.21 -9.11
C PRO A 23 21.41 4.97 -10.16
N THR A 24 21.68 4.73 -11.45
CA THR A 24 20.98 5.40 -12.57
C THR A 24 19.45 5.33 -12.44
N ASP A 25 18.91 4.18 -12.03
CA ASP A 25 17.47 3.99 -11.88
C ASP A 25 16.89 4.82 -10.72
N ALA A 26 17.66 5.00 -9.64
CA ALA A 26 17.28 5.86 -8.53
C ALA A 26 17.25 7.34 -8.94
N VAL A 27 18.15 7.75 -9.83
CA VAL A 27 18.15 9.08 -10.44
C VAL A 27 16.89 9.27 -11.30
N ALA A 28 16.51 8.27 -12.10
CA ALA A 28 15.30 8.32 -12.91
C ALA A 28 14.02 8.44 -12.06
N VAL A 29 13.90 7.65 -10.98
CA VAL A 29 12.75 7.73 -10.05
C VAL A 29 12.67 9.11 -9.39
N ARG A 30 13.82 9.68 -8.98
CA ARG A 30 13.86 11.04 -8.42
C ARG A 30 13.42 12.09 -9.43
N ASP A 31 13.83 11.95 -10.67
CA ASP A 31 13.47 12.91 -11.71
C ASP A 31 11.97 12.82 -12.06
N ILE A 32 11.36 11.63 -12.00
CA ILE A 32 9.90 11.45 -12.05
C ILE A 32 9.21 12.14 -10.87
N LEU A 33 9.73 12.01 -9.64
CA LEU A 33 9.14 12.70 -8.48
C LEU A 33 9.17 14.22 -8.63
N LYS A 34 10.25 14.76 -9.23
CA LYS A 34 10.36 16.21 -9.51
C LYS A 34 9.36 16.67 -10.57
N THR A 35 9.13 15.90 -11.64
CA THR A 35 8.14 16.29 -12.66
C THR A 35 6.71 16.26 -12.13
N MET A 36 6.45 15.43 -11.11
CA MET A 36 5.18 15.38 -10.38
C MET A 36 5.03 16.49 -9.32
N GLY A 37 6.03 17.37 -9.17
CA GLY A 37 6.00 18.49 -8.21
C GLY A 37 6.35 18.11 -6.76
N VAL A 38 6.92 16.92 -6.53
CA VAL A 38 7.34 16.47 -5.19
C VAL A 38 8.79 16.88 -4.94
N GLU A 39 8.98 18.08 -4.37
CA GLU A 39 10.33 18.62 -4.11
C GLU A 39 11.01 18.03 -2.86
N GLN A 40 10.24 17.62 -1.86
CA GLN A 40 10.74 17.05 -0.60
C GLN A 40 10.14 15.66 -0.37
N HIS A 41 11.01 14.66 -0.30
CA HIS A 41 10.65 13.27 0.00
C HIS A 41 11.73 12.61 0.86
N GLU A 42 11.32 11.62 1.66
CA GLU A 42 12.26 10.80 2.42
C GLU A 42 13.05 9.90 1.45
N PRO A 43 14.37 9.69 1.66
CA PRO A 43 15.18 8.82 0.80
C PRO A 43 14.62 7.39 0.67
N ARG A 44 13.92 6.89 1.70
CA ARG A 44 13.28 5.56 1.70
C ARG A 44 12.20 5.41 0.63
N VAL A 45 11.56 6.50 0.22
CA VAL A 45 10.54 6.49 -0.84
C VAL A 45 11.15 6.07 -2.17
N VAL A 46 12.37 6.52 -2.48
CA VAL A 46 13.05 6.15 -3.73
C VAL A 46 13.34 4.65 -3.75
N ASN A 47 13.82 4.09 -2.64
CA ASN A 47 14.07 2.65 -2.54
C ASN A 47 12.77 1.83 -2.66
N MET A 48 11.71 2.25 -1.97
CA MET A 48 10.40 1.61 -2.07
C MET A 48 9.84 1.63 -3.50
N LEU A 49 9.99 2.76 -4.20
CA LEU A 49 9.54 2.87 -5.59
C LEU A 49 10.40 2.02 -6.54
N LEU A 50 11.70 1.91 -6.31
CA LEU A 50 12.56 0.99 -7.06
C LEU A 50 12.14 -0.46 -6.84
N ASP A 51 11.94 -0.88 -5.59
CA ASP A 51 11.45 -2.23 -5.26
C ASP A 51 10.11 -2.51 -5.94
N PHE A 52 9.21 -1.52 -5.95
CA PHE A 52 7.94 -1.63 -6.66
C PHE A 52 8.13 -1.82 -8.17
N VAL A 53 8.98 -1.02 -8.82
CA VAL A 53 9.25 -1.11 -10.26
C VAL A 53 9.80 -2.49 -10.63
N TYR A 54 10.81 -2.97 -9.90
CA TYR A 54 11.39 -4.29 -10.16
C TYR A 54 10.43 -5.44 -9.86
N SER A 55 9.71 -5.38 -8.74
CA SER A 55 8.70 -6.39 -8.39
C SER A 55 7.55 -6.42 -9.40
N TYR A 56 7.10 -5.25 -9.88
CA TYR A 56 6.06 -5.15 -10.90
C TYR A 56 6.54 -5.69 -12.26
N ALA A 57 7.72 -5.24 -12.73
CA ALA A 57 8.26 -5.67 -14.02
C ALA A 57 8.55 -7.18 -14.06
N SER A 58 9.19 -7.72 -13.01
CA SER A 58 9.43 -9.16 -12.88
C SER A 58 8.14 -9.97 -12.82
N GLY A 59 7.13 -9.48 -12.09
CA GLY A 59 5.81 -10.10 -12.05
C GLY A 59 5.13 -10.13 -13.42
N VAL A 60 5.13 -9.02 -14.16
CA VAL A 60 4.55 -8.94 -15.51
C VAL A 60 5.28 -9.86 -16.49
N LEU A 61 6.62 -9.93 -16.43
CA LEU A 61 7.39 -10.82 -17.29
C LEU A 61 7.18 -12.30 -16.95
N SER A 62 7.01 -12.63 -15.67
CA SER A 62 6.65 -13.99 -15.24
C SER A 62 5.28 -14.40 -15.76
N ASP A 63 4.29 -13.50 -15.69
CA ASP A 63 2.93 -13.74 -16.20
C ASP A 63 2.94 -13.89 -17.73
N ALA A 64 3.70 -13.04 -18.43
CA ALA A 64 3.85 -13.10 -19.88
C ALA A 64 4.54 -14.40 -20.34
N GLY A 65 5.55 -14.87 -19.61
CA GLY A 65 6.18 -16.17 -19.86
C GLY A 65 5.19 -17.34 -19.74
N ALA A 66 4.33 -17.31 -18.72
CA ALA A 66 3.26 -18.30 -18.57
C ALA A 66 2.24 -18.26 -19.72
N TYR A 67 1.98 -17.09 -20.32
CA TYR A 67 1.13 -16.99 -21.52
C TYR A 67 1.81 -17.52 -22.78
N ALA A 68 3.10 -17.27 -22.97
CA ALA A 68 3.86 -17.83 -24.09
C ALA A 68 3.88 -19.37 -24.05
N GLU A 69 4.04 -19.96 -22.86
CA GLU A 69 3.97 -21.42 -22.65
C GLU A 69 2.59 -22.00 -23.01
N GLN A 70 1.49 -21.28 -22.74
CA GLN A 70 0.13 -21.71 -23.10
C GLN A 70 -0.09 -21.81 -24.61
N VAL A 71 0.65 -21.02 -25.40
CA VAL A 71 0.62 -21.04 -26.88
C VAL A 71 1.60 -22.08 -27.46
N GLY A 72 2.35 -22.78 -26.60
CA GLY A 72 3.34 -23.79 -27.00
C GLY A 72 4.65 -23.20 -27.51
N ARG A 73 4.93 -21.93 -27.22
CA ARG A 73 6.21 -21.28 -27.52
C ARG A 73 7.23 -21.64 -26.44
N PRO A 74 8.54 -21.74 -26.78
CA PRO A 74 9.56 -22.05 -25.80
C PRO A 74 9.68 -20.94 -24.75
N ALA A 75 9.95 -21.34 -23.50
CA ALA A 75 10.17 -20.41 -22.39
C ALA A 75 11.32 -19.44 -22.72
N GLY A 76 10.99 -18.17 -22.93
CA GLY A 76 11.93 -17.11 -23.30
C GLY A 76 11.58 -16.35 -24.59
N GLU A 77 10.73 -16.90 -25.46
CA GLU A 77 10.18 -16.19 -26.63
C GLU A 77 8.89 -15.45 -26.25
N VAL A 78 9.04 -14.36 -25.50
CA VAL A 78 7.92 -13.49 -25.10
C VAL A 78 7.67 -12.45 -26.19
N GLU A 79 6.46 -12.42 -26.74
CA GLU A 79 6.04 -11.40 -27.71
C GLU A 79 5.43 -10.18 -27.01
N ASN A 80 5.28 -9.08 -27.76
CA ASN A 80 4.63 -7.88 -27.24
C ASN A 80 3.18 -8.14 -26.81
N GLU A 81 2.47 -9.03 -27.52
CA GLU A 81 1.09 -9.39 -27.23
C GLU A 81 0.96 -10.05 -25.85
N ASP A 82 1.90 -10.91 -25.47
CA ASP A 82 1.92 -11.59 -24.17
C ASP A 82 2.12 -10.58 -23.02
N VAL A 83 3.00 -9.59 -23.22
CA VAL A 83 3.22 -8.51 -22.26
C VAL A 83 1.99 -7.62 -22.13
N VAL A 84 1.34 -7.27 -23.25
CA VAL A 84 0.11 -6.48 -23.23
C VAL A 84 -1.01 -7.22 -22.49
N LEU A 85 -1.16 -8.52 -22.73
CA LEU A 85 -2.13 -9.35 -22.03
C LEU A 85 -1.85 -9.44 -20.52
N ALA A 86 -0.58 -9.60 -20.14
CA ALA A 86 -0.14 -9.61 -18.74
C ALA A 86 -0.44 -8.29 -18.03
N VAL A 87 -0.11 -7.16 -18.65
CA VAL A 87 -0.40 -5.84 -18.11
C VAL A 87 -1.91 -5.62 -17.97
N GLN A 88 -2.70 -5.97 -18.99
CA GLN A 88 -4.17 -5.80 -18.94
C GLN A 88 -4.82 -6.65 -17.85
N THR A 89 -4.39 -7.90 -17.70
CA THR A 89 -4.94 -8.81 -16.69
C THR A 89 -4.59 -8.33 -15.28
N ARG A 90 -3.33 -7.96 -15.06
CA ARG A 90 -2.86 -7.45 -13.77
C ARG A 90 -3.50 -6.10 -13.42
N ALA A 91 -3.68 -5.22 -14.41
CA ALA A 91 -4.32 -3.93 -14.19
C ALA A 91 -5.76 -4.06 -13.70
N LYS A 92 -6.53 -5.06 -14.19
CA LYS A 92 -7.90 -5.33 -13.72
C LYS A 92 -7.97 -5.83 -12.28
N LEU A 93 -6.92 -6.48 -11.79
CA LEU A 93 -6.88 -7.08 -10.44
C LEU A 93 -6.30 -6.12 -9.40
N THR A 94 -5.25 -5.38 -9.75
CA THR A 94 -4.48 -4.56 -8.80
C THR A 94 -4.89 -3.10 -8.81
N PHE A 95 -5.24 -2.55 -9.97
CA PHE A 95 -5.61 -1.14 -10.08
C PHE A 95 -7.12 -1.01 -10.10
N VAL A 96 -7.64 -0.14 -9.24
CA VAL A 96 -9.05 0.25 -9.27
C VAL A 96 -9.15 1.49 -10.14
N PRO A 97 -9.63 1.39 -11.39
CA PRO A 97 -9.93 2.58 -12.17
C PRO A 97 -11.05 3.36 -11.46
N HIS A 98 -11.07 4.68 -11.64
CA HIS A 98 -12.19 5.48 -11.16
C HIS A 98 -13.49 4.91 -11.75
N PRO A 99 -14.48 4.54 -10.92
CA PRO A 99 -15.71 3.96 -11.43
C PRO A 99 -16.42 4.95 -12.35
N PRO A 100 -17.01 4.51 -13.46
CA PRO A 100 -17.71 5.41 -14.37
C PRO A 100 -18.88 6.08 -13.66
N VAL A 101 -19.05 7.39 -13.91
CA VAL A 101 -20.08 8.22 -13.27
C VAL A 101 -21.49 7.68 -13.49
N GLU A 102 -21.74 7.04 -14.63
CA GLU A 102 -23.01 6.42 -14.96
C GLU A 102 -23.39 5.28 -14.00
N VAL A 103 -22.41 4.45 -13.62
CA VAL A 103 -22.62 3.36 -12.64
C VAL A 103 -22.91 3.95 -11.27
N LEU A 104 -22.16 4.97 -10.86
CA LEU A 104 -22.43 5.68 -9.59
C LEU A 104 -23.80 6.35 -9.58
N ARG A 105 -24.22 6.95 -10.69
CA ARG A 105 -25.53 7.60 -10.83
C ARG A 105 -26.66 6.59 -10.79
N SER A 106 -26.56 5.49 -11.53
CA SER A 106 -27.56 4.42 -11.49
C SER A 106 -27.67 3.81 -10.08
N LEU A 107 -26.56 3.65 -9.37
CA LEU A 107 -26.57 3.18 -7.99
C LEU A 107 -27.20 4.22 -7.05
N ALA A 108 -26.88 5.50 -7.24
CA ALA A 108 -27.48 6.59 -6.49
C ALA A 108 -28.99 6.63 -6.70
N ASP A 109 -29.49 6.50 -7.92
CA ASP A 109 -30.92 6.48 -8.22
C ASP A 109 -31.61 5.29 -7.53
N GLN A 110 -31.00 4.10 -7.52
CA GLN A 110 -31.52 2.92 -6.81
C GLN A 110 -31.58 3.12 -5.29
N VAL A 111 -30.54 3.73 -4.69
CA VAL A 111 -30.48 3.98 -3.25
C VAL A 111 -31.44 5.11 -2.85
N ASN A 112 -31.50 6.17 -3.66
CA ASN A 112 -32.32 7.35 -3.40
C ASN A 112 -33.81 7.11 -3.61
N ASP A 113 -34.20 6.08 -4.37
CA ASP A 113 -35.62 5.69 -4.51
C ASP A 113 -36.21 5.16 -3.18
N ARG A 114 -35.35 4.60 -2.31
CA ARG A 114 -35.76 4.22 -0.96
C ARG A 114 -36.12 5.47 -0.17
N ARG A 115 -37.42 5.63 0.11
CA ARG A 115 -37.95 6.68 1.02
C ARG A 115 -37.16 6.68 2.32
N LEU A 116 -36.87 7.89 2.81
CA LEU A 116 -36.26 8.07 4.13
C LEU A 116 -37.17 7.44 5.20
N PRO A 117 -36.60 6.79 6.23
CA PRO A 117 -37.37 6.29 7.36
C PRO A 117 -38.15 7.43 8.03
N ASP A 118 -39.38 7.15 8.43
CA ASP A 118 -40.22 8.14 9.11
C ASP A 118 -39.59 8.59 10.43
N PHE A 119 -39.61 9.90 10.66
CA PHE A 119 -39.21 10.47 11.95
C PHE A 119 -40.33 10.26 12.96
N ASP A 120 -40.11 9.35 13.91
CA ASP A 120 -41.03 9.21 15.04
C ASP A 120 -40.82 10.35 16.04
N HIS A 121 -41.74 11.32 15.99
CA HIS A 121 -41.79 12.49 16.87
C HIS A 121 -41.93 12.13 18.37
N ARG A 122 -42.26 10.87 18.72
CA ARG A 122 -42.45 10.43 20.11
C ARG A 122 -41.18 9.91 20.78
N ALA A 123 -40.14 9.60 20.01
CA ALA A 123 -38.87 9.10 20.54
C ALA A 123 -37.93 10.20 21.10
N GLY A 124 -38.43 11.43 21.21
CA GLY A 124 -37.71 12.56 21.79
C GLY A 124 -36.66 13.17 20.85
N PHE A 125 -36.11 14.31 21.29
CA PHE A 125 -34.97 14.95 20.64
C PHE A 125 -33.70 14.25 21.10
N GLY A 126 -33.11 13.38 20.27
CA GLY A 126 -31.90 12.63 20.64
C GLY A 126 -31.35 11.74 19.54
N LEU A 127 -30.15 11.19 19.79
CA LEU A 127 -29.50 10.23 18.89
C LEU A 127 -30.25 8.89 18.94
N ARG A 128 -30.84 8.47 17.82
CA ARG A 128 -31.36 7.10 17.68
C ARG A 128 -30.20 6.13 17.55
N VAL A 129 -29.98 5.36 18.61
CA VAL A 129 -29.13 4.17 18.53
C VAL A 129 -29.88 3.04 17.82
N PRO A 130 -29.19 2.21 17.02
CA PRO A 130 -29.73 0.93 16.56
C PRO A 130 -30.20 0.07 17.74
N PRO A 131 -31.01 -0.98 17.51
CA PRO A 131 -31.36 -1.94 18.55
C PRO A 131 -30.13 -2.51 19.26
N ASP A 132 -30.26 -2.88 20.54
CA ASP A 132 -29.17 -3.39 21.39
C ASP A 132 -28.39 -4.56 20.78
N GLU A 133 -29.01 -5.35 19.90
CA GLU A 133 -28.40 -6.45 19.15
C GLU A 133 -27.39 -5.99 18.11
N HIS A 134 -27.56 -4.78 17.56
CA HIS A 134 -26.69 -4.16 16.57
C HIS A 134 -25.70 -3.18 17.20
N LEU A 135 -25.72 -3.04 18.52
CA LEU A 135 -24.80 -2.20 19.27
C LEU A 135 -23.58 -3.02 19.72
N LEU A 136 -22.38 -2.52 19.42
CA LEU A 136 -21.08 -3.11 19.80
C LEU A 136 -20.75 -2.94 21.30
N VAL A 137 -21.75 -3.02 22.19
CA VAL A 137 -21.58 -2.92 23.65
C VAL A 137 -21.41 -4.29 24.31
N GLN A 138 -21.77 -5.37 23.60
CA GLN A 138 -21.62 -6.71 24.14
C GLN A 138 -20.13 -7.11 24.15
N PRO A 139 -19.58 -7.60 25.28
CA PRO A 139 -18.24 -8.16 25.31
C PRO A 139 -18.18 -9.36 24.37
N ASN A 140 -17.49 -9.21 23.24
CA ASN A 140 -17.26 -10.28 22.26
C ASN A 140 -16.16 -11.27 22.68
N TRP A 141 -15.63 -11.14 23.91
CA TRP A 141 -14.60 -11.99 24.47
C TRP A 141 -14.97 -12.42 25.89
N ARG A 142 -14.89 -13.71 26.16
CA ARG A 142 -14.96 -14.29 27.51
C ARG A 142 -13.60 -14.94 27.78
N ILE A 143 -12.75 -14.32 28.58
CA ILE A 143 -11.54 -14.99 29.06
C ILE A 143 -11.98 -16.00 30.10
N ASN A 144 -11.89 -17.29 29.77
CA ASN A 144 -12.14 -18.36 30.73
C ASN A 144 -10.89 -18.55 31.60
N VAL A 145 -10.71 -17.68 32.60
CA VAL A 145 -9.55 -17.67 33.50
C VAL A 145 -9.40 -19.02 34.25
N ALA A 146 -10.49 -19.77 34.42
CA ALA A 146 -10.49 -21.08 35.07
C ALA A 146 -9.73 -22.17 34.29
N ALA A 147 -9.62 -22.06 32.96
CA ALA A 147 -8.86 -23.02 32.16
C ALA A 147 -7.33 -22.82 32.32
N HIS A 148 -6.88 -21.58 32.57
CA HIS A 148 -5.45 -21.27 32.66
C HIS A 148 -4.84 -21.71 34.00
N GLN A 149 -5.62 -21.74 35.08
CA GLN A 149 -5.17 -22.16 36.41
C GLN A 149 -5.13 -23.69 36.62
N GLN A 150 -5.84 -24.47 35.80
CA GLN A 150 -5.84 -25.94 35.90
C GLN A 150 -4.59 -26.59 35.29
N GLU A 151 -3.88 -25.94 34.36
CA GLU A 151 -2.64 -26.47 33.78
C GLU A 151 -1.42 -26.19 34.68
N GLU A 152 -1.34 -25.03 35.34
CA GLU A 152 -0.24 -24.73 36.27
C GLU A 152 -0.30 -25.58 37.56
N GLY A 153 -1.51 -25.96 38.00
CA GLY A 153 -1.68 -26.84 39.16
C GLY A 153 -1.34 -28.32 38.91
N ARG A 154 -1.21 -28.75 37.64
CA ARG A 154 -0.92 -30.15 37.28
C ARG A 154 0.57 -30.44 37.07
N GLY A 155 1.40 -29.41 36.96
CA GLY A 155 2.86 -29.52 36.81
C GLY A 155 3.66 -29.58 38.13
N SER A 156 3.03 -29.33 39.28
CA SER A 156 3.71 -29.25 40.59
C SER A 156 3.57 -30.52 41.46
N MET A 157 3.43 -31.69 40.83
CA MET A 157 3.35 -32.97 41.54
C MET A 157 4.18 -34.01 40.80
N HIS A 158 5.51 -33.82 40.82
CA HIS A 158 6.56 -34.83 40.66
C HIS A 158 7.74 -34.43 41.55
#